data_AF-R7KSZ8-F1
#
_entry.id   AF-R7KSZ8-F1
#
_cell.length_a   1.000
_cell.length_b   1.000
_cell.length_c   1.000
_cell.angle_alpha   90.00
_cell.angle_beta   90.00
_cell.angle_gamma   90.00
#
_symmetry.space_group_name_H-M   'P 1'
#
loop_
_entity.id
_entity.type
_entity.pdbx_description
1 polymer ?
#
loop_
_entity_poly.entity_id
_entity_poly.type
_entity_poly.pdbx_seq_one_letter_code
_entity_poly.pdbx_strand_id
1 'polypeptide(L)'
;MAQPKSVQKLSFEEAMQEMQAIVETMRKGELTLEESVKAYQRGKELSARCQELLSEAAEVVRQLEDGTEVPLREMELRQKGITDGL
;
A
#
# COMPACT_ATOMS: atom_id res chain seq x y z
N MET A 1 -22.27 -3.39 -6.18
CA MET A 1 -21.33 -2.84 -5.18
C MET A 1 -19.94 -3.30 -5.59
N ALA A 2 -19.02 -2.39 -5.89
CA ALA A 2 -17.67 -2.76 -6.32
C ALA A 2 -16.92 -3.36 -5.12
N GLN A 3 -16.28 -4.52 -5.30
CA GLN A 3 -15.42 -5.09 -4.26
C GLN A 3 -14.20 -4.19 -4.08
N PRO A 4 -13.74 -3.98 -2.83
CA PRO A 4 -12.52 -3.21 -2.58
C PRO A 4 -11.33 -3.89 -3.27
N LYS A 5 -10.46 -3.07 -3.86
CA LYS A 5 -9.23 -3.50 -4.52
C LYS A 5 -8.40 -4.32 -3.51
N SER A 6 -7.80 -5.42 -3.99
CA SER A 6 -6.89 -6.22 -3.16
C SER A 6 -5.74 -5.36 -2.65
N VAL A 7 -5.34 -5.50 -1.38
CA VAL A 7 -4.26 -4.70 -0.76
C VAL A 7 -2.96 -4.80 -1.56
N GLN A 8 -2.64 -5.99 -2.06
CA GLN A 8 -1.44 -6.22 -2.87
C GLN A 8 -1.42 -5.43 -4.18
N LYS A 9 -2.58 -4.91 -4.60
CA LYS A 9 -2.77 -4.14 -5.83
C LYS A 9 -2.82 -2.63 -5.60
N LEU A 10 -2.64 -2.17 -4.37
CA LEU A 10 -2.65 -0.75 -4.04
C LEU A 10 -1.30 -0.11 -4.32
N SER A 11 -1.33 1.13 -4.81
CA SER A 11 -0.17 2.03 -4.74
C SER A 11 0.11 2.44 -3.29
N PHE A 12 1.24 3.10 -3.05
CA PHE A 12 1.59 3.59 -1.71
C PHE A 12 0.56 4.64 -1.24
N GLU A 13 0.19 5.56 -2.12
CA GLU A 13 -0.78 6.63 -1.87
C GLU A 13 -2.17 6.05 -1.61
N GLU A 14 -2.62 5.08 -2.41
CA GLU A 14 -3.90 4.39 -2.20
C GLU A 14 -3.93 3.69 -0.84
N ALA A 15 -2.87 2.94 -0.49
CA ALA A 15 -2.78 2.23 0.78
C ALA A 15 -2.73 3.19 1.99
N MET A 16 -2.00 4.31 1.86
CA MET A 16 -1.92 5.34 2.91
C MET A 16 -3.25 6.08 3.10
N GLN A 17 -3.95 6.41 2.02
CA GLN A 17 -5.28 7.02 2.11
C GLN A 17 -6.28 6.11 2.81
N GLU A 18 -6.28 4.82 2.47
CA GLU A 18 -7.16 3.85 3.12
C GLU A 18 -6.80 3.67 4.61
N MET A 19 -5.51 3.61 4.94
CA MET A 19 -5.03 3.54 6.31
C MET A 19 -5.50 4.75 7.14
N GLN A 20 -5.37 5.96 6.59
CA GLN A 20 -5.84 7.18 7.25
C GLN A 20 -7.34 7.11 7.53
N ALA A 21 -8.14 6.66 6.57
CA ALA A 21 -9.58 6.50 6.75
C ALA A 21 -9.93 5.50 7.86
N ILE A 22 -9.20 4.38 7.94
CA ILE A 22 -9.36 3.38 9.01
C ILE A 22 -9.03 4.01 10.38
N VAL A 23 -7.88 4.67 10.51
CA VAL A 23 -7.45 5.30 11.76
C VAL A 23 -8.47 6.35 12.22
N GLU A 24 -8.93 7.19 11.29
CA GLU A 24 -9.97 8.19 11.57
C GLU A 24 -11.26 7.55 12.06
N THR A 25 -11.68 6.44 11.46
CA THR A 25 -12.88 5.69 11.87
C THR A 25 -12.71 5.07 13.26
N MET A 26 -11.56 4.44 13.53
CA MET A 26 -11.25 3.88 14.84
C MET A 26 -11.21 4.96 15.93
N ARG A 27 -10.69 6.15 15.62
CA ARG A 27 -10.62 7.29 16.56
C ARG A 27 -11.99 7.82 16.95
N LYS A 28 -12.98 7.79 16.05
CA LYS A 28 -14.36 8.21 16.34
C LYS A 28 -15.02 7.32 17.40
N GLY A 29 -14.58 6.07 17.55
CA GLY A 29 -15.10 5.15 18.56
C GLY A 29 -16.51 4.62 18.24
N GLU A 30 -16.96 4.76 16.99
CA GLU A 30 -18.29 4.35 16.55
C GLU A 30 -18.36 2.88 16.10
N LEU A 31 -17.23 2.17 16.11
CA LEU A 31 -17.13 0.78 15.65
C LEU A 31 -17.58 -0.20 16.73
N THR A 32 -18.36 -1.20 16.33
CA THR A 32 -18.57 -2.41 17.13
C THR A 32 -17.26 -3.19 17.31
N LEU A 33 -17.24 -4.16 18.21
CA LEU A 33 -16.07 -5.03 18.41
C LEU A 33 -15.69 -5.77 17.12
N GLU A 34 -16.67 -6.31 16.39
CA GLU A 34 -16.41 -7.04 15.14
C GLU A 34 -15.83 -6.12 14.06
N GLU A 35 -16.38 -4.91 13.92
CA GLU A 35 -15.85 -3.91 12.98
C GLU A 35 -14.45 -3.44 13.39
N SER A 36 -14.18 -3.30 14.68
CA SER A 36 -12.85 -2.96 15.20
C SER A 36 -11.81 -4.02 14.85
N VAL A 37 -12.17 -5.31 14.95
CA VAL A 37 -11.28 -6.42 14.55
C VAL A 37 -11.04 -6.40 13.04
N LYS A 38 -12.07 -6.15 12.23
CA LYS A 38 -11.94 -6.04 10.76
C LYS A 38 -11.07 -4.85 10.36
N ALA A 39 -11.28 -3.69 10.97
CA ALA A 39 -10.50 -2.48 10.76
C ALA A 39 -9.02 -2.70 11.10
N TYR A 40 -8.73 -3.35 12.24
CA TYR A 40 -7.37 -3.71 12.63
C TYR A 40 -6.70 -4.66 11.63
N GLN A 41 -7.39 -5.73 11.22
CA GLN A 41 -6.84 -6.69 10.27
C GLN A 41 -6.53 -6.03 8.93
N ARG A 42 -7.44 -5.20 8.42
CA ARG A 42 -7.21 -4.44 7.18
C ARG A 42 -6.06 -3.44 7.33
N GLY A 43 -6.00 -2.72 8.45
CA GLY A 43 -4.87 -1.83 8.77
C GLY A 43 -3.53 -2.58 8.78
N LYS A 44 -3.47 -3.77 9.36
CA LYS A 44 -2.26 -4.60 9.37
C LYS A 44 -1.81 -4.97 7.95
N GLU A 45 -2.74 -5.34 7.07
CA GLU A 45 -2.44 -5.65 5.67
C GLU A 45 -1.91 -4.42 4.93
N LEU A 46 -2.55 -3.26 5.09
CA LEU A 46 -2.13 -1.99 4.49
C LEU A 46 -0.74 -1.59 4.99
N SER A 47 -0.45 -1.78 6.28
CA SER A 47 0.88 -1.50 6.86
C SER A 47 1.95 -2.38 6.24
N ALA A 48 1.68 -3.67 6.02
CA ALA A 48 2.61 -4.58 5.37
C ALA A 48 2.89 -4.13 3.93
N ARG A 49 1.84 -3.76 3.18
CA ARG A 49 1.96 -3.25 1.81
C ARG A 49 2.81 -1.97 1.72
N CYS A 50 2.58 -1.01 2.62
CA CYS A 50 3.39 0.20 2.68
C CYS A 50 4.87 -0.13 2.95
N GLN A 51 5.14 -1.06 3.87
CA GLN A 51 6.51 -1.49 4.17
C GLN A 51 7.18 -2.17 2.97
N GLU A 52 6.47 -3.03 2.24
CA GLU A 52 6.97 -3.65 1.01
C GLU A 52 7.37 -2.60 -0.03
N LEU A 53 6.47 -1.65 -0.30
CA LEU A 53 6.69 -0.58 -1.27
C LEU A 53 7.87 0.33 -0.88
N LEU A 54 7.99 0.66 0.41
CA LEU A 54 9.11 1.46 0.91
C LEU A 54 10.44 0.70 0.85
N SER A 55 10.44 -0.61 1.12
CA SER A 55 11.64 -1.44 0.97
C SER A 55 12.09 -1.51 -0.49
N GLU A 56 11.15 -1.66 -1.44
CA GLU A 56 11.47 -1.61 -2.87
C GLU A 56 12.08 -0.25 -3.27
N ALA A 57 11.51 0.85 -2.77
CA ALA A 57 12.05 2.20 -3.03
C ALA A 57 13.45 2.41 -2.41
N ALA A 58 13.66 1.91 -1.18
CA ALA A 58 14.95 2.00 -0.50
C ALA A 58 16.05 1.24 -1.25
N GLU A 59 15.74 0.06 -1.80
CA GLU A 59 16.70 -0.72 -2.60
C GLU A 59 17.10 0.04 -3.87
N VAL A 60 16.17 0.73 -4.53
CA VAL A 60 16.51 1.56 -5.69
C VAL A 60 17.39 2.75 -5.30
N VAL A 61 17.11 3.41 -4.19
CA VAL A 61 17.98 4.49 -3.68
C VAL A 61 19.39 3.97 -3.44
N ARG A 62 19.53 2.82 -2.78
CA ARG A 62 20.82 2.19 -2.51
C ARG A 62 21.61 1.89 -3.80
N GLN A 63 20.96 1.32 -4.80
CA GLN A 63 21.62 1.00 -6.08
C GLN A 63 22.11 2.26 -6.80
N LEU A 64 21.35 3.37 -6.72
CA LEU A 64 21.77 4.66 -7.28
C LEU A 64 22.99 5.23 -6.53
N GLU A 65 23.04 5.09 -5.21
CA GLU A 65 24.20 5.48 -4.39
C GLU A 65 25.45 4.66 -4.71
N ASP A 66 25.28 3.37 -5.01
CA ASP A 66 26.33 2.45 -5.44
C ASP A 66 26.80 2.71 -6.89
N GLY A 67 26.23 3.71 -7.58
CA GLY A 67 26.58 4.07 -8.96
C GLY A 67 26.05 3.09 -10.01
N THR A 68 25.09 2.25 -9.64
CA THR A 68 24.41 1.32 -10.56
C THR A 68 23.35 2.08 -11.34
N GLU A 69 23.33 1.93 -12.67
CA GLU A 69 22.22 2.44 -13.48
C GLU A 69 20.96 1.61 -13.22
N VAL A 70 20.01 2.21 -12.50
CA VAL A 70 18.68 1.61 -12.29
C VAL A 70 17.67 2.30 -13.22
N PRO A 71 17.03 1.58 -14.16
CA PRO A 71 15.95 2.15 -14.93
C PRO A 71 14.75 2.43 -14.00
N LEU A 72 14.54 3.68 -13.61
CA LEU A 72 13.37 4.13 -12.82
C LEU A 72 12.02 3.69 -13.43
N ARG A 73 12.03 3.39 -14.73
CA ARG A 73 10.89 2.88 -15.49
C ARG A 73 10.37 1.53 -14.97
N GLU A 74 11.20 0.70 -14.34
CA GLU A 74 10.77 -0.60 -13.78
C GLU A 74 9.97 -0.45 -12.48
N MET A 75 10.24 0.57 -11.67
CA MET A 75 9.42 0.88 -10.49
C MET A 75 8.02 1.38 -10.90
N GLU A 76 7.96 2.26 -11.90
CA GLU A 76 6.67 2.70 -12.46
C GLU A 76 5.90 1.53 -13.10
N LEU A 77 6.57 0.56 -13.72
CA LEU A 77 5.94 -0.61 -14.33
C LEU A 77 5.45 -1.63 -13.28
N ARG A 78 6.09 -1.74 -12.12
CA ARG A 78 5.56 -2.52 -10.98
C ARG A 78 4.37 -1.82 -10.31
N GLN A 79 4.37 -0.49 -10.31
CA GLN A 79 3.25 0.32 -9.81
C GLN A 79 2.08 0.39 -10.83
N LYS A 80 2.37 0.29 -12.14
CA LYS A 80 1.41 0.30 -13.25
C LYS A 80 1.05 -1.10 -13.78
N GLY A 81 1.62 -2.18 -13.25
CA GLY A 81 1.38 -3.57 -13.68
C GLY A 81 -0.03 -4.13 -13.39
N ILE A 82 -0.99 -3.26 -13.10
CA ILE A 82 -2.42 -3.59 -12.85
C ILE A 82 -3.33 -2.70 -13.74
N THR A 83 -2.77 -2.14 -14.81
CA THR A 83 -3.50 -1.49 -15.89
C THR A 83 -2.84 -1.99 -17.18
N ASP A 84 -3.18 -3.17 -17.68
CA ASP A 84 -4.35 -3.37 -18.51
C ASP A 84 -4.77 -4.84 -18.46
N GLY A 85 -6.08 -5.08 -18.50
CA GLY A 85 -6.61 -6.41 -18.66
C GLY A 85 -6.08 -7.08 -19.94
N LEU A 86 -5.42 -8.21 -19.75
CA LEU A 86 -5.76 -9.45 -20.44
C LEU A 86 -5.99 -10.54 -19.39
#